data_AF-A0A961S101-F1
#
_entry.id   AF-A0A961S101-F1
#
_cell.length_a   1.000
_cell.length_b   1.000
_cell.length_c   1.000
_cell.angle_alpha   90.00
_cell.angle_beta   90.00
_cell.angle_gamma   90.00
#
_symmetry.space_group_name_H-M   'P 1'
#
loop_
_entity.id
_entity.type
_entity.pdbx_description
1 polymer ?
#
loop_
_entity_poly.entity_id
_entity_poly.type
_entity_poly.pdbx_seq_one_letter_code
_entity_poly.pdbx_strand_id
1 'polypeptide(L)'
;MNEPGDKPTEDRFKEFGQRLDASLEAQKARDDDVDATDAMAAGFAMRAITEILVALGVCTVAGYFLDRYFGTTPWLMIILMPIGQAAGIWNVMRMSRSKQADAILGQKGPLPPSVPDDDED
;
A
#
# COMPACT_ATOMS: atom_id res chain seq x y z
N MET A 1 59.65 -3.33 -1.99
CA MET A 1 58.39 -3.93 -2.50
C MET A 1 57.95 -4.97 -1.47
N ASN A 2 56.87 -4.71 -0.73
CA ASN A 2 56.25 -5.71 0.15
C ASN A 2 55.04 -6.29 -0.58
N GLU A 3 55.01 -7.59 -0.81
CA GLU A 3 53.88 -8.30 -1.39
C GLU A 3 52.73 -8.41 -0.36
N PRO A 4 51.48 -8.07 -0.69
CA PRO A 4 50.37 -8.20 0.24
C PRO A 4 49.76 -9.62 0.19
N GLY A 5 49.97 -10.37 1.28
CA GLY A 5 49.01 -11.27 1.92
C GLY A 5 48.25 -12.30 1.07
N ASP A 6 48.76 -13.53 1.01
CA ASP A 6 47.98 -14.71 0.65
C ASP A 6 47.16 -15.17 1.87
N LYS A 7 45.88 -14.78 1.94
CA LYS A 7 44.95 -15.34 2.93
C LYS A 7 44.61 -16.78 2.50
N PRO A 8 44.61 -17.78 3.40
CA PRO A 8 44.30 -19.15 3.02
C PRO A 8 42.95 -19.20 2.30
N THR A 9 42.87 -19.97 1.22
CA THR A 9 41.73 -19.96 0.28
C THR A 9 40.38 -20.18 0.97
N GLU A 10 40.39 -20.93 2.08
CA GLU A 10 39.24 -21.17 2.97
C GLU A 10 38.62 -19.89 3.55
N ASP A 11 39.43 -18.90 3.90
CA ASP A 11 38.95 -17.64 4.48
C ASP A 11 38.19 -16.80 3.45
N ARG A 12 38.63 -16.82 2.19
CA ARG A 12 37.90 -16.15 1.10
C ARG A 12 36.57 -16.82 0.78
N PHE A 13 36.51 -18.15 0.85
CA PHE A 13 35.27 -18.90 0.66
C PHE A 13 34.28 -18.63 1.78
N LYS A 14 34.75 -18.54 3.04
CA LYS A 14 33.91 -18.15 4.18
C LYS A 14 33.38 -16.73 4.04
N GLU A 15 34.24 -15.77 3.67
CA GLU A 15 33.83 -14.38 3.42
C GLU A 15 32.80 -14.29 2.29
N PHE A 16 33.01 -15.02 1.20
CA PHE A 16 32.07 -15.06 0.07
C PHE A 16 30.73 -15.69 0.47
N GLY A 17 30.75 -16.79 1.24
CA GLY A 17 29.55 -17.42 1.80
C GLY A 17 28.77 -16.48 2.72
N GLN A 18 29.45 -15.78 3.62
CA GLN A 18 28.82 -14.78 4.50
C GLN A 18 28.17 -13.64 3.71
N ARG A 19 28.83 -13.15 2.65
CA ARG A 19 28.30 -12.09 1.79
C ARG A 19 27.09 -12.57 0.97
N LEU A 20 27.12 -13.81 0.50
CA LEU A 20 26.01 -14.46 -0.20
C LEU A 20 24.81 -14.63 0.73
N ASP A 21 25.01 -15.19 1.92
CA ASP A 21 23.96 -15.37 2.91
C ASP A 21 23.33 -14.03 3.32
N ALA A 22 24.16 -13.02 3.60
CA ALA A 22 23.67 -11.68 3.90
C ALA A 22 22.87 -11.07 2.75
N SER A 23 23.27 -11.33 1.50
CA SER A 23 22.57 -10.85 0.29
C SER A 23 21.28 -11.61 0.01
N LEU A 24 21.23 -12.92 0.31
CA LEU A 24 20.04 -13.74 0.21
C LEU A 24 19.02 -13.37 1.29
N GLU A 25 19.46 -13.14 2.52
CA GLU A 25 18.60 -12.73 3.64
C GLU A 25 18.02 -11.34 3.40
N ALA A 26 18.82 -10.40 2.88
CA ALA A 26 18.34 -9.08 2.48
C ALA A 26 17.36 -9.12 1.29
N GLN A 27 17.54 -10.04 0.34
CA GLN A 27 16.57 -10.24 -0.74
C GLN A 27 15.28 -10.86 -0.23
N LYS A 28 15.36 -11.87 0.63
CA LYS A 28 14.18 -12.51 1.21
C LYS A 28 13.35 -11.54 2.04
N ALA A 29 13.98 -10.71 2.86
CA ALA A 29 13.29 -9.68 3.64
C ALA A 29 12.59 -8.64 2.74
N ARG A 30 13.16 -8.33 1.57
CA ARG A 30 12.51 -7.45 0.58
C ARG A 30 11.34 -8.13 -0.11
N ASP A 31 11.47 -9.42 -0.45
CA ASP A 31 10.41 -10.19 -1.10
C ASP A 31 9.20 -10.33 -0.16
N ASP A 32 9.43 -10.67 1.11
CA ASP A 32 8.39 -10.75 2.14
C ASP A 32 7.67 -9.40 2.35
N ASP A 33 8.40 -8.27 2.28
CA ASP A 33 7.83 -6.91 2.40
C ASP A 33 7.01 -6.51 1.17
N VAL A 34 7.45 -6.90 -0.03
CA VAL A 34 6.70 -6.71 -1.29
C VAL A 34 5.42 -7.54 -1.27
N ASP A 35 5.49 -8.82 -0.91
CA ASP A 35 4.33 -9.71 -0.80
C ASP A 35 3.32 -9.16 0.23
N ALA A 36 3.79 -8.69 1.39
CA ALA A 36 2.93 -8.09 2.41
C ALA A 36 2.25 -6.80 1.91
N THR A 37 3.00 -5.96 1.19
CA THR A 37 2.48 -4.72 0.59
C THR A 37 1.43 -5.02 -0.48
N ASP A 38 1.66 -6.00 -1.34
CA ASP A 38 0.73 -6.41 -2.38
C ASP A 38 -0.55 -7.02 -1.79
N ALA A 39 -0.43 -7.86 -0.76
CA ALA A 39 -1.60 -8.39 -0.03
C ALA A 39 -2.43 -7.27 0.60
N MET A 40 -1.77 -6.27 1.19
CA MET A 40 -2.45 -5.11 1.78
C MET A 40 -3.14 -4.26 0.70
N ALA A 41 -2.48 -4.01 -0.43
CA ALA A 41 -3.03 -3.26 -1.55
C ALA A 41 -4.24 -3.98 -2.16
N ALA A 42 -4.17 -5.30 -2.33
CA ALA A 42 -5.28 -6.13 -2.79
C ALA A 42 -6.48 -6.08 -1.82
N GLY A 43 -6.23 -6.18 -0.51
CA GLY A 43 -7.28 -6.07 0.51
C GLY A 43 -7.96 -4.69 0.51
N PHE A 44 -7.18 -3.63 0.34
CA PHE A 44 -7.70 -2.28 0.19
C PHE A 44 -8.54 -2.12 -1.09
N ALA A 45 -8.06 -2.62 -2.23
CA ALA A 45 -8.77 -2.56 -3.50
C ALA A 45 -10.11 -3.31 -3.43
N MET A 46 -10.13 -4.52 -2.85
CA MET A 46 -11.34 -5.31 -2.69
C MET A 46 -12.38 -4.57 -1.82
N ARG A 47 -11.92 -3.95 -0.73
CA ARG A 47 -12.79 -3.14 0.12
C ARG A 47 -13.32 -1.92 -0.64
N ALA A 48 -12.48 -1.21 -1.37
CA ALA A 48 -12.87 -0.03 -2.13
C ALA A 48 -13.95 -0.36 -3.18
N ILE A 49 -13.80 -1.47 -3.91
CA ILE A 49 -14.82 -1.94 -4.87
C ILE A 49 -16.12 -2.29 -4.14
N THR A 50 -16.03 -2.99 -3.00
CA THR A 50 -17.21 -3.37 -2.21
C THR A 50 -17.98 -2.15 -1.71
N GLU A 51 -17.28 -1.11 -1.22
CA GLU A 51 -17.91 0.14 -0.77
C GLU A 51 -18.69 0.83 -1.90
N ILE A 52 -18.14 0.86 -3.12
CA ILE A 52 -18.83 1.42 -4.29
C ILE A 52 -20.09 0.62 -4.63
N LEU A 53 -20.01 -0.72 -4.64
CA LEU A 53 -21.14 -1.58 -4.93
C LEU A 53 -22.24 -1.49 -3.86
N VAL A 54 -21.85 -1.44 -2.59
CA VAL A 54 -22.77 -1.28 -1.45
C VAL A 54 -23.47 0.09 -1.53
N ALA A 55 -22.74 1.17 -1.74
CA ALA A 55 -23.32 2.50 -1.89
C ALA A 55 -24.32 2.57 -3.05
N LEU A 56 -23.96 2.00 -4.20
CA LEU A 56 -24.84 1.91 -5.36
C LEU A 56 -26.11 1.10 -5.03
N GLY A 57 -25.96 -0.08 -4.45
CA GLY A 57 -27.09 -0.94 -4.08
C GLY A 57 -28.04 -0.28 -3.10
N VAL A 58 -27.50 0.34 -2.04
CA VAL A 58 -28.30 1.07 -1.03
C VAL A 58 -29.08 2.22 -1.66
N CYS A 59 -28.44 3.02 -2.53
CA CYS A 59 -29.11 4.11 -3.22
C CYS A 59 -30.21 3.65 -4.17
N THR A 60 -29.94 2.59 -4.96
CA THR A 60 -30.93 2.05 -5.89
C THR A 60 -32.13 1.50 -5.14
N VAL A 61 -31.92 0.71 -4.08
CA VAL A 61 -33.01 0.15 -3.27
C VAL A 61 -33.80 1.26 -2.59
N ALA A 62 -33.13 2.19 -1.92
CA ALA A 62 -33.79 3.29 -1.21
C ALA A 62 -34.58 4.20 -2.18
N GLY A 63 -33.98 4.59 -3.30
CA GLY A 63 -34.61 5.41 -4.33
C GLY A 63 -35.83 4.72 -4.95
N TYR A 64 -35.74 3.41 -5.21
CA TYR A 64 -36.87 2.63 -5.73
C TYR A 64 -38.06 2.60 -4.77
N PHE A 65 -37.81 2.30 -3.49
CA PHE A 65 -38.87 2.26 -2.49
C PHE A 65 -39.53 3.63 -2.31
N LEU A 66 -38.73 4.71 -2.28
CA LEU A 66 -39.25 6.08 -2.19
C LEU A 66 -40.09 6.45 -3.41
N ASP A 67 -39.58 6.20 -4.62
CA ASP A 67 -40.32 6.48 -5.86
C ASP A 67 -41.63 5.68 -5.95
N ARG A 68 -41.66 4.45 -5.43
CA ARG A 68 -42.86 3.62 -5.41
C ARG A 68 -43.90 4.06 -4.40
N TYR A 69 -43.45 4.60 -3.25
CA TYR A 69 -44.32 5.10 -2.19
C TYR A 69 -44.95 6.44 -2.57
N PHE A 70 -44.17 7.35 -3.17
CA PHE A 70 -44.64 8.67 -3.59
C PHE A 70 -45.23 8.70 -5.01
N GLY A 71 -45.09 7.62 -5.78
CA GLY A 71 -45.58 7.55 -7.17
C GLY A 71 -44.80 8.46 -8.13
N THR A 72 -43.59 8.89 -7.75
CA THR A 72 -42.77 9.88 -8.47
C THR A 72 -41.79 9.24 -9.45
N THR A 73 -41.89 7.93 -9.70
CA THR A 73 -40.87 7.19 -10.46
C THR A 73 -40.58 7.83 -11.83
N PRO A 74 -39.31 8.17 -12.18
CA PRO A 74 -38.04 7.93 -11.47
C PRO A 74 -37.39 9.21 -10.89
N TRP A 75 -38.16 10.22 -10.47
CA TRP A 75 -37.60 11.51 -10.06
C TRP A 75 -36.76 11.46 -8.78
N LEU A 76 -37.17 10.69 -7.76
CA LEU A 76 -36.39 10.60 -6.52
C LEU A 76 -35.12 9.79 -6.73
N MET A 77 -35.14 8.75 -7.56
CA MET A 77 -33.91 8.06 -7.97
C MET A 77 -32.89 9.03 -8.61
N ILE A 78 -33.32 9.90 -9.52
CA ILE A 78 -32.43 10.86 -10.21
C ILE A 78 -31.78 11.83 -9.23
N ILE A 79 -32.52 12.29 -8.22
CA ILE A 79 -32.00 13.24 -7.21
C ILE A 79 -31.15 12.52 -6.14
N LEU A 80 -31.55 11.33 -5.69
CA LEU A 80 -30.84 10.58 -4.66
C LEU A 80 -29.51 10.01 -5.15
N MET A 81 -29.38 9.71 -6.44
CA MET A 81 -28.17 9.12 -6.99
C MET A 81 -26.92 10.02 -6.83
N PRO A 82 -26.89 11.30 -7.25
CA PRO A 82 -25.73 12.16 -7.04
C PRO A 82 -25.48 12.47 -5.56
N ILE A 83 -26.53 12.59 -4.74
CA ILE A 83 -26.41 12.82 -3.29
C ILE A 83 -25.77 11.61 -2.61
N GLY A 84 -26.20 10.41 -2.96
CA GLY A 84 -25.65 9.15 -2.45
C GLY A 84 -24.20 8.95 -2.82
N GLN A 85 -23.83 9.22 -4.07
CA GLN A 85 -22.44 9.16 -4.50
C GLN A 85 -21.57 10.19 -3.76
N ALA A 86 -22.06 11.43 -3.59
CA ALA A 86 -21.35 12.46 -2.81
C ALA A 86 -21.14 12.04 -1.35
N ALA A 87 -22.17 11.46 -0.71
CA ALA A 87 -22.07 10.94 0.65
C ALA A 87 -21.08 9.76 0.77
N GLY A 88 -21.06 8.86 -0.22
CA GLY A 88 -20.11 7.75 -0.28
C GLY A 88 -18.66 8.22 -0.42
N ILE A 89 -18.38 9.15 -1.33
CA ILE A 89 -17.04 9.75 -1.49
C ILE A 89 -16.62 10.45 -0.19
N TRP A 90 -17.55 11.13 0.49
CA TRP A 90 -17.27 11.78 1.76
C TRP A 90 -16.92 10.78 2.88
N ASN A 91 -17.55 9.60 2.90
CA ASN A 91 -17.20 8.52 3.83
C ASN A 91 -15.78 7.98 3.58
N VAL A 92 -15.41 7.77 2.32
CA VAL A 92 -14.06 7.30 1.94
C VAL A 92 -12.99 8.34 2.26
N MET A 93 -13.22 9.62 1.95
CA MET A 93 -12.31 10.71 2.32
C MET A 93 -12.14 10.86 3.83
N ARG A 94 -13.17 10.55 4.62
CA ARG A 94 -13.06 10.50 6.07
C ARG A 94 -12.17 9.35 6.52
N MET A 95 -12.28 8.19 5.88
CA MET A 95 -11.47 7.02 6.19
C MET A 95 -9.98 7.27 5.87
N SER A 96 -9.69 7.94 4.75
CA SER A 96 -8.30 8.30 4.39
C SER A 96 -7.67 9.35 5.31
N ARG A 97 -8.46 10.18 6.00
CA ARG A 97 -7.95 11.16 6.98
C ARG A 97 -7.75 10.59 8.38
N SER A 98 -8.12 9.33 8.61
CA SER A 98 -7.79 8.63 9.85
C SER A 98 -6.35 8.10 9.76
N LYS A 99 -5.65 8.02 10.90
CA LYS A 99 -4.19 7.82 11.09
C LYS A 99 -3.52 6.65 10.33
N GLN A 100 -4.27 5.89 9.54
CA GLN A 100 -3.81 4.80 8.66
C GLN A 100 -3.19 5.30 7.34
N ALA A 101 -3.54 6.49 6.84
CA ALA A 101 -2.92 7.02 5.61
C ALA A 101 -1.46 7.44 5.80
N ASP A 102 -1.06 7.89 7.00
CA ASP A 102 0.35 8.15 7.32
C ASP A 102 1.19 6.86 7.32
N ALA A 103 0.58 5.70 7.59
CA ALA A 103 1.28 4.42 7.56
C ALA A 103 1.48 3.86 6.13
N ILE A 104 0.59 4.21 5.19
CA ILE A 104 0.65 3.76 3.79
C ILE A 104 1.38 4.76 2.88
N LEU A 105 1.28 6.07 3.17
CA LEU A 105 1.93 7.14 2.39
C LEU A 105 3.23 7.66 3.03
N GLY A 106 3.47 7.33 4.30
CA GLY A 106 4.71 7.62 5.01
C GLY A 106 5.82 6.64 4.67
N GLN A 107 6.12 6.44 3.38
CA GLN A 107 7.38 5.84 2.96
C GLN A 107 8.49 6.87 3.21
N LYS A 108 8.88 7.06 4.48
CA LYS A 108 10.22 7.52 4.80
C LYS A 108 11.12 6.29 4.75
N GLY A 109 11.52 5.92 3.55
CA GLY A 109 12.54 4.90 3.35
C GLY A 109 13.78 5.24 4.19
N PRO A 110 14.52 4.26 4.71
CA PRO A 110 15.76 4.52 5.43
C PRO A 110 16.66 5.34 4.51
N LEU A 111 17.14 6.50 4.99
CA LEU A 111 18.17 7.25 4.28
C LEU A 111 19.31 6.27 3.98
N PRO A 112 19.79 6.16 2.72
CA PRO A 112 20.99 5.39 2.45
C PRO A 112 22.09 5.89 3.40
N PRO A 113 22.91 4.98 3.96
CA PRO A 113 23.96 5.38 4.88
C PRO A 113 24.79 6.47 4.23
N SER A 114 24.92 7.61 4.92
CA SER A 114 25.83 8.68 4.50
C SER A 114 27.22 8.06 4.40
N VAL A 115 27.71 7.94 3.18
CA VAL A 115 29.11 7.63 2.91
C VAL A 115 29.92 8.69 3.66
N PRO A 116 30.84 8.31 4.58
CA PRO A 116 31.78 9.27 5.13
C PRO A 116 32.56 9.86 3.96
N ASP A 117 32.49 11.18 3.81
CA ASP A 117 33.42 11.89 2.94
C ASP A 117 34.81 11.65 3.54
N ASP A 118 35.59 10.78 2.92
CA ASP A 118 37.03 10.70 3.16
C ASP A 118 37.57 12.06 2.72
N ASP A 119 37.78 12.95 3.70
CA ASP A 119 38.51 14.19 3.51
C ASP A 119 39.88 13.83 2.94
N GLU A 120 40.05 14.07 1.63
CA GLU A 120 41.32 14.09 0.94
C GLU A 120 42.21 15.16 1.58
N ASP A 121 43.21 14.74 2.35
CA ASP A 121 44.45 15.48 2.66
C ASP A 121 45.64 14.53 2.81
#